data_AF-A0A542AW21-F1
#
_entry.id   AF-A0A542AW21-F1
#
_cell.length_a   1.000
_cell.length_b   1.000
_cell.length_c   1.000
_cell.angle_alpha   90.00
_cell.angle_beta   90.00
_cell.angle_gamma   90.00
#
_symmetry.space_group_name_H-M   'P 1'
#
loop_
_entity.id
_entity.type
_entity.pdbx_description
1 polymer ?
#
loop_
_entity_poly.entity_id
_entity_poly.type
_entity_poly.pdbx_seq_one_letter_code
_entity_poly.pdbx_strand_id
1 'polypeptide(L)'
;MKNYIQTTTLQNIFRILLSVFMIYAGFSHLSFNRVDFQAQVPDWVPMSKDLVVILSGILEMILGLALLFWKNQRVKVGWFLAIFFVLIFPGNIAQYVDGKDAFGVLDSDRARLIRLFFQPVLIAWVLWSTGAWTAWRNSKK
;
A
#
# COMPACT_ATOMS: atom_id res chain seq x y z
N MET A 1 -11.08 -23.48 -18.14
CA MET A 1 -10.14 -23.97 -17.11
C MET A 1 -9.67 -22.79 -16.28
N LYS A 2 -9.85 -22.80 -14.95
CA LYS A 2 -9.31 -21.73 -14.09
C LYS A 2 -7.79 -21.90 -14.07
N ASN A 3 -7.06 -21.05 -14.79
CA ASN A 3 -5.60 -20.98 -14.70
C ASN A 3 -5.23 -20.42 -13.33
N TYR A 4 -5.15 -21.29 -12.33
CA TYR A 4 -4.65 -20.91 -11.02
C TYR A 4 -3.17 -20.59 -11.15
N ILE A 5 -2.81 -19.32 -10.99
CA ILE A 5 -1.41 -18.90 -10.95
C ILE A 5 -0.79 -19.49 -9.70
N GLN A 6 0.13 -20.43 -9.86
CA GLN A 6 0.91 -20.96 -8.75
C GLN A 6 1.93 -19.91 -8.29
N THR A 7 2.14 -19.83 -6.98
CA THR A 7 3.17 -18.97 -6.38
C THR A 7 4.10 -19.82 -5.54
N THR A 8 5.36 -19.43 -5.49
CA THR A 8 6.38 -20.10 -4.67
C THR A 8 6.15 -19.84 -3.18
N THR A 9 6.83 -20.61 -2.33
CA THR A 9 6.89 -20.38 -0.88
C THR A 9 7.40 -18.98 -0.56
N LEU A 10 8.42 -18.51 -1.29
CA LEU A 10 8.99 -17.17 -1.11
C LEU A 10 7.95 -16.08 -1.41
N GLN A 11 7.22 -16.19 -2.52
CA GLN A 11 6.13 -15.25 -2.84
C GLN A 11 5.06 -15.24 -1.75
N ASN A 12 4.73 -16.41 -1.19
CA ASN A 12 3.76 -16.50 -0.09
C ASN A 12 4.24 -15.82 1.20
N ILE A 13 5.50 -16.00 1.59
CA ILE A 13 6.10 -15.31 2.76
C ILE A 13 6.02 -13.80 2.57
N PHE A 14 6.48 -13.30 1.42
CA PHE A 14 6.46 -11.88 1.09
C PHE A 14 5.04 -11.31 1.00
N ARG A 15 4.06 -12.09 0.52
CA ARG A 15 2.64 -11.70 0.54
C ARG A 15 2.11 -11.59 1.97
N ILE A 16 2.45 -12.53 2.85
CA ILE A 16 2.01 -12.51 4.26
C ILE A 16 2.63 -11.32 4.99
N LEU A 17 3.93 -11.08 4.81
CA LEU A 17 4.61 -9.91 5.37
C LEU A 17 3.95 -8.60 4.95
N LEU A 18 3.66 -8.45 3.64
CA LEU A 18 2.96 -7.28 3.13
C LEU A 18 1.54 -7.16 3.72
N SER A 19 0.83 -8.28 3.88
CA SER A 19 -0.51 -8.29 4.47
C SER A 19 -0.51 -7.80 5.92
N VAL A 20 0.45 -8.28 6.73
CA VAL A 20 0.63 -7.85 8.12
C VAL A 20 0.97 -6.35 8.18
N PHE A 21 1.89 -5.90 7.31
CA PHE A 21 2.26 -4.49 7.22
C PHE A 21 1.04 -3.61 6.88
N MET A 22 0.21 -4.00 5.92
CA MET A 22 -1.01 -3.27 5.56
C MET A 22 -2.02 -3.19 6.70
N ILE A 23 -2.23 -4.29 7.42
CA ILE A 23 -3.14 -4.33 8.58
C ILE A 23 -2.61 -3.42 9.69
N TYR A 24 -1.31 -3.47 9.96
CA TYR A 24 -0.67 -2.60 10.94
C TYR A 24 -0.77 -1.11 10.54
N ALA A 25 -0.46 -0.78 9.29
CA ALA A 25 -0.58 0.58 8.78
C ALA A 25 -2.00 1.11 8.92
N GLY A 26 -3.01 0.35 8.48
CA GLY A 26 -4.40 0.75 8.57
C GLY A 26 -4.89 0.86 10.02
N PHE A 27 -4.45 -0.03 10.92
CA PHE A 27 -4.70 0.11 12.35
C PHE A 27 -4.09 1.39 12.93
N SER A 28 -2.85 1.74 12.53
CA SER A 28 -2.17 2.95 13.00
C SER A 28 -2.84 4.24 12.50
N HIS A 29 -3.42 4.25 11.29
CA HIS A 29 -4.25 5.35 10.79
C HIS A 29 -5.44 5.64 11.71
N LEU A 30 -6.05 4.58 12.25
CA LEU A 30 -7.25 4.66 13.09
C LEU A 30 -6.95 4.85 14.59
N SER A 31 -5.67 4.80 14.98
CA SER A 31 -5.25 4.83 16.39
C SER A 31 -4.20 5.91 16.65
N PHE A 32 -2.93 5.53 16.77
CA PHE A 32 -1.88 6.37 17.34
C PHE A 32 -1.18 7.29 16.33
N ASN A 33 -1.29 7.03 15.02
CA ASN A 33 -0.63 7.82 13.97
C ASN A 33 -1.59 8.72 13.17
N ARG A 34 -2.85 8.83 13.59
CA ARG A 34 -3.92 9.52 12.84
C ARG A 34 -3.55 10.96 12.45
N VAL A 35 -2.94 11.70 13.38
CA VAL A 35 -2.53 13.10 13.16
C VAL A 35 -1.41 13.20 12.11
N ASP A 36 -0.40 12.33 12.20
CA ASP A 36 0.71 12.28 11.25
C ASP A 36 0.23 11.95 9.84
N PHE A 37 -0.76 11.06 9.70
CA PHE A 37 -1.38 10.78 8.42
C PHE A 37 -2.21 11.95 7.89
N GLN A 38 -2.91 12.71 8.74
CA GLN A 38 -3.64 13.89 8.31
C GLN A 38 -2.70 14.95 7.72
N ALA A 39 -1.51 15.14 8.32
CA ALA A 39 -0.52 16.08 7.82
C ALA A 39 -0.08 15.78 6.36
N GLN A 40 -0.10 14.50 5.99
CA GLN A 40 0.27 14.02 4.66
C GLN A 40 -0.84 14.17 3.61
N VAL A 41 -2.08 14.43 4.01
CA VAL A 41 -3.18 14.65 3.06
C VAL A 41 -3.00 16.04 2.42
N PRO A 42 -2.84 16.11 1.08
CA PRO A 42 -2.65 17.39 0.39
C PRO A 42 -3.89 18.29 0.48
N ASP A 43 -3.69 19.61 0.51
CA ASP A 43 -4.78 20.59 0.68
C ASP A 43 -5.74 20.68 -0.52
N TRP A 44 -5.32 20.20 -1.69
CA TRP A 44 -6.15 20.16 -2.90
C TRP A 44 -7.16 19.01 -2.91
N VAL A 45 -7.11 18.07 -1.94
CA VAL A 45 -8.09 16.99 -1.83
C VAL A 45 -9.42 17.58 -1.33
N PRO A 46 -10.54 17.44 -2.07
CA PRO A 46 -11.81 18.11 -1.75
C PRO A 46 -12.62 17.39 -0.66
N MET A 47 -11.95 16.89 0.38
CA MET A 47 -12.53 16.17 1.52
C MET A 47 -11.80 16.56 2.80
N SER A 48 -12.42 16.35 3.96
CA SER A 48 -11.71 16.55 5.22
C SER A 48 -10.55 15.56 5.33
N LYS A 49 -9.37 16.04 5.76
CA LYS A 49 -8.16 15.22 5.92
C LYS A 49 -8.41 14.02 6.82
N ASP A 50 -9.18 14.23 7.88
CA ASP A 50 -9.55 13.17 8.82
C ASP A 50 -10.40 12.06 8.18
N LEU A 51 -11.37 12.42 7.33
CA LEU A 51 -12.17 11.43 6.60
C LEU A 51 -11.30 10.63 5.62
N VAL A 52 -10.38 11.30 4.91
CA VAL A 52 -9.44 10.64 4.00
C VAL A 52 -8.61 9.59 4.74
N VAL A 53 -8.05 9.95 5.90
CA VAL A 53 -7.23 9.06 6.74
C VAL A 53 -8.02 7.87 7.29
N ILE A 54 -9.26 8.08 7.72
CA ILE A 54 -10.12 6.98 8.19
C ILE A 54 -10.42 6.01 7.05
N LEU A 55 -10.85 6.53 5.90
CA LEU A 55 -11.22 5.71 4.75
C LEU A 55 -10.01 4.95 4.20
N SER A 56 -8.83 5.59 4.11
CA SER A 56 -7.60 4.92 3.70
C SER A 56 -7.22 3.83 4.69
N GLY A 57 -7.24 4.10 6.00
CA GLY A 57 -6.91 3.11 7.03
C GLY A 57 -7.82 1.87 6.99
N ILE A 58 -9.13 2.07 6.80
CA ILE A 58 -10.09 0.96 6.64
C ILE A 58 -9.79 0.17 5.36
N LEU A 59 -9.53 0.84 4.24
CA LEU A 59 -9.19 0.19 2.98
C LEU A 59 -7.89 -0.61 3.07
N GLU A 60 -6.88 -0.10 3.76
CA GLU A 60 -5.61 -0.79 4.01
C GLU A 60 -5.82 -2.09 4.79
N MET A 61 -6.62 -2.05 5.86
CA MET A 61 -6.96 -3.25 6.64
C MET A 61 -7.74 -4.26 5.81
N ILE A 62 -8.74 -3.82 5.04
CA ILE A 62 -9.54 -4.70 4.17
C ILE A 62 -8.65 -5.35 3.11
N LEU A 63 -7.80 -4.58 2.43
CA LEU A 63 -6.87 -5.09 1.42
C LEU A 63 -5.83 -6.02 2.05
N GLY A 64 -5.31 -5.72 3.24
CA GLY A 64 -4.38 -6.58 3.97
C GLY A 64 -5.02 -7.91 4.38
N LEU A 65 -6.23 -7.90 4.94
CA LEU A 65 -6.97 -9.10 5.30
C LEU A 65 -7.36 -9.92 4.06
N ALA A 66 -7.83 -9.27 2.99
CA ALA A 66 -8.14 -9.93 1.73
C ALA A 66 -6.87 -10.55 1.12
N LEU A 67 -5.74 -9.84 1.17
CA LEU A 67 -4.47 -10.34 0.68
C LEU A 67 -4.02 -11.57 1.49
N LEU A 68 -4.24 -11.58 2.81
CA LEU A 68 -3.86 -12.66 3.72
C LEU A 68 -4.70 -13.93 3.51
N PHE A 69 -6.03 -13.79 3.54
CA PHE A 69 -6.97 -14.91 3.61
C PHE A 69 -7.59 -15.30 2.25
N TRP A 70 -7.79 -14.36 1.33
CA TRP A 70 -8.49 -14.61 0.06
C TRP A 70 -7.57 -15.15 -1.04
N LYS A 71 -6.95 -16.31 -0.77
CA LYS A 71 -5.92 -16.93 -1.63
C LYS A 71 -6.36 -17.09 -3.09
N ASN A 72 -7.63 -17.38 -3.34
CA ASN A 72 -8.18 -17.60 -4.68
C ASN A 72 -8.31 -16.31 -5.51
N GLN A 73 -8.38 -15.13 -4.87
CA GLN A 73 -8.49 -13.83 -5.54
C GLN A 73 -7.25 -12.96 -5.40
N ARG A 74 -6.14 -13.52 -4.88
CA ARG A 74 -4.90 -12.78 -4.61
C ARG A 74 -4.38 -11.96 -5.79
N VAL A 75 -4.56 -12.41 -7.03
CA VAL A 75 -4.16 -11.65 -8.23
C VAL A 75 -4.96 -10.37 -8.35
N LYS A 76 -6.29 -10.43 -8.17
CA LYS A 76 -7.16 -9.25 -8.22
C LYS A 76 -6.85 -8.31 -7.05
N VAL A 77 -6.76 -8.86 -5.84
CA VAL A 77 -6.41 -8.08 -4.64
C VAL A 77 -5.05 -7.40 -4.81
N GLY A 78 -4.07 -8.09 -5.41
CA GLY A 78 -2.76 -7.52 -5.71
C GLY A 78 -2.82 -6.33 -6.66
N TRP A 79 -3.65 -6.40 -7.71
CA TRP A 79 -3.90 -5.25 -8.60
C TRP A 79 -4.61 -4.10 -7.88
N PHE A 80 -5.64 -4.38 -7.08
CA PHE A 80 -6.30 -3.34 -6.28
C PHE A 80 -5.34 -2.65 -5.33
N LEU A 81 -4.48 -3.41 -4.65
CA LEU A 81 -3.49 -2.85 -3.74
C LEU A 81 -2.40 -2.06 -4.49
N ALA A 82 -1.98 -2.51 -5.67
CA ALA A 82 -1.06 -1.75 -6.51
C ALA A 82 -1.66 -0.40 -6.95
N ILE A 83 -2.93 -0.39 -7.38
CA ILE A 83 -3.65 0.84 -7.73
C ILE A 83 -3.78 1.75 -6.50
N PHE A 84 -4.15 1.18 -5.35
CA PHE A 84 -4.23 1.92 -4.10
C PHE A 84 -2.90 2.60 -3.74
N PHE A 85 -1.77 1.89 -3.87
CA PHE A 85 -0.44 2.48 -3.68
C PHE A 85 -0.13 3.63 -4.65
N VAL A 86 -0.61 3.58 -5.88
CA VAL A 86 -0.47 4.71 -6.83
C VAL A 86 -1.34 5.88 -6.38
N LEU A 87 -2.57 5.63 -5.93
CA LEU A 87 -3.52 6.68 -5.52
C LEU A 87 -3.08 7.44 -4.26
N ILE A 88 -2.41 6.78 -3.31
CA ILE A 88 -1.89 7.44 -2.11
C ILE A 88 -0.52 8.13 -2.33
N PHE A 89 0.17 7.82 -3.43
CA PHE A 89 1.51 8.34 -3.71
C PHE A 89 1.60 9.87 -3.74
N PRO A 90 0.62 10.64 -4.28
CA PRO A 90 0.62 12.10 -4.19
C PRO A 90 0.74 12.64 -2.76
N GLY A 91 0.21 11.94 -1.75
CA GLY A 91 0.39 12.32 -0.34
C GLY A 91 1.85 12.21 0.12
N ASN A 92 2.55 11.15 -0.30
CA ASN A 92 3.98 11.01 -0.02
C ASN A 92 4.81 12.11 -0.69
N ILE A 93 4.45 12.49 -1.93
CA ILE A 93 5.10 13.60 -2.66
C ILE A 93 4.85 14.92 -1.94
N ALA A 94 3.60 15.22 -1.57
CA ALA A 94 3.26 16.44 -0.86
C ALA A 94 4.02 16.53 0.48
N GLN A 95 4.12 15.43 1.23
CA GLN A 95 4.94 15.39 2.45
C GLN A 95 6.41 15.75 2.19
N TYR A 96 7.00 15.26 1.09
CA TYR A 96 8.38 15.59 0.72
C TYR A 96 8.53 17.08 0.34
N VAL A 97 7.63 17.59 -0.51
CA VAL A 97 7.66 18.99 -0.99
C VAL A 97 7.41 19.98 0.15
N ASP A 98 6.45 19.68 1.03
CA ASP A 98 6.06 20.55 2.14
C ASP A 98 7.00 20.42 3.35
N GLY A 99 7.95 19.47 3.34
CA GLY A 99 8.88 19.24 4.44
C GLY A 99 8.22 18.80 5.75
N LYS A 100 7.09 18.08 5.68
CA LYS A 100 6.31 17.71 6.87
C LYS A 100 6.90 16.48 7.57
N ASP A 101 7.16 16.63 8.86
CA ASP A 101 7.61 15.53 9.71
C ASP A 101 6.44 14.60 10.06
N ALA A 102 6.73 13.30 10.16
CA ALA A 102 5.73 12.28 10.48
C ALA A 102 6.37 11.03 11.10
N PHE A 103 5.60 10.33 11.94
CA PHE A 103 5.92 9.03 12.53
C PHE A 103 7.19 9.00 13.39
N GLY A 104 7.70 10.15 13.82
CA GLY A 104 8.95 10.30 14.57
C GLY A 104 10.23 9.88 13.82
N VAL A 105 10.13 9.45 12.56
CA VAL A 105 11.26 8.94 11.74
C VAL A 105 11.39 9.62 10.38
N LEU A 106 10.37 10.37 9.94
CA LEU A 106 10.39 11.13 8.69
C LEU A 106 10.71 12.61 8.95
N ASP A 107 11.76 12.85 9.74
CA ASP A 107 12.24 14.15 10.23
C ASP A 107 13.26 14.83 9.30
N SER A 108 13.54 14.24 8.13
CA SER A 108 14.55 14.73 7.19
C SER A 108 14.16 14.52 5.73
N ASP A 109 14.64 15.40 4.85
CA ASP A 109 14.43 15.30 3.41
C ASP A 109 14.95 13.97 2.85
N ARG A 110 16.07 13.48 3.40
CA ARG A 110 16.62 12.19 3.00
C ARG A 110 15.65 11.04 3.32
N ALA A 111 15.08 11.02 4.52
CA ALA A 111 14.11 9.98 4.91
C ALA A 111 12.85 10.04 4.04
N ARG A 112 12.32 11.25 3.80
CA ARG A 112 11.16 11.47 2.92
C ARG A 112 11.44 11.07 1.47
N LEU A 113 12.64 11.38 0.94
CA LEU A 113 13.04 10.99 -0.41
C LEU A 113 13.18 9.47 -0.57
N ILE A 114 13.79 8.78 0.41
CA ILE A 114 13.89 7.31 0.41
C ILE A 114 12.49 6.68 0.36
N ARG A 115 11.52 7.22 1.10
CA ARG A 115 10.14 6.75 1.08
C ARG A 115 9.52 6.82 -0.33
N LEU A 116 9.84 7.84 -1.12
CA LEU A 116 9.35 7.94 -2.50
C LEU A 116 9.86 6.79 -3.38
N PHE A 117 11.13 6.42 -3.25
CA PHE A 117 11.72 5.28 -3.98
C PHE A 117 11.20 3.93 -3.51
N PHE A 118 10.76 3.83 -2.25
CA PHE A 118 10.13 2.61 -1.73
C PHE A 118 8.73 2.36 -2.31
N GLN A 119 8.00 3.39 -2.75
CA GLN A 119 6.64 3.20 -3.28
C GLN A 119 6.61 2.31 -4.55
N PRO A 120 7.43 2.56 -5.60
CA PRO A 120 7.54 1.64 -6.73
C PRO A 120 7.96 0.22 -6.33
N VAL A 121 8.83 0.09 -5.32
CA VAL A 121 9.27 -1.22 -4.80
C VAL A 121 8.10 -1.96 -4.17
N LEU A 122 7.25 -1.29 -3.38
CA LEU A 122 6.03 -1.88 -2.81
C LEU A 122 5.02 -2.32 -3.88
N ILE A 123 4.87 -1.53 -4.95
CA ILE A 123 4.03 -1.88 -6.10
C ILE A 123 4.59 -3.13 -6.82
N ALA A 124 5.89 -3.16 -7.10
CA ALA A 124 6.53 -4.32 -7.70
C ALA A 124 6.40 -5.57 -6.82
N TRP A 125 6.62 -5.41 -5.50
CA TRP A 125 6.46 -6.47 -4.51
C TRP A 125 5.04 -7.04 -4.57
N VAL A 126 3.99 -6.23 -4.45
CA VAL A 126 2.62 -6.76 -4.42
C VAL A 126 2.25 -7.49 -5.70
N LEU A 127 2.63 -6.95 -6.86
CA LEU A 127 2.34 -7.58 -8.16
C LEU A 127 3.09 -8.90 -8.33
N TRP A 128 4.32 -8.98 -7.82
CA TRP A 128 5.11 -10.21 -7.85
C TRP A 128 4.63 -11.25 -6.84
N SER A 129 4.41 -10.88 -5.58
CA SER A 129 4.09 -11.83 -4.49
C SER A 129 2.70 -12.46 -4.63
N THR A 130 1.78 -11.76 -5.32
CA THR A 130 0.45 -12.28 -5.65
C THR A 130 0.38 -13.12 -6.93
N GLY A 131 1.46 -13.15 -7.71
CA GLY A 131 1.48 -13.74 -9.04
C GLY A 131 0.76 -12.91 -10.11
N ALA A 132 0.32 -11.68 -9.79
CA ALA A 132 -0.35 -10.79 -10.74
C ALA A 132 0.52 -10.45 -11.95
N TRP A 133 1.83 -10.25 -11.74
CA TRP A 133 2.79 -10.06 -12.82
C TRP A 133 2.82 -11.26 -13.78
N THR A 134 2.90 -12.49 -13.25
CA THR A 134 2.89 -13.71 -14.04
C THR A 134 1.58 -13.89 -14.80
N ALA A 135 0.45 -13.61 -14.15
CA ALA A 135 -0.87 -13.68 -14.78
C ALA A 135 -0.96 -12.77 -16.01
N TRP A 136 -0.51 -11.52 -15.86
CA TRP A 136 -0.52 -10.51 -16.92
C TRP A 136 0.42 -10.86 -18.09
N ARG A 137 1.61 -11.38 -17.81
CA ARG A 137 2.51 -11.83 -18.89
C ARG A 137 1.93 -13.01 -19.67
N ASN A 138 1.26 -13.94 -18.99
CA ASN A 138 0.66 -15.10 -19.63
C ASN A 138 -0.57 -14.75 -20.48
N SER A 139 -1.29 -13.68 -20.16
CA SER A 139 -2.43 -13.22 -20.97
C SER A 139 -2.02 -12.46 -22.23
N LYS A 140 -0.74 -12.08 -22.36
CA LYS A 140 -0.18 -11.40 -23.53
C LYS A 140 0.52 -12.34 -24.52
N LYS A 141 0.61 -13.63 -24.18
CA LYS A 141 1.05 -14.71 -25.07
C LYS A 141 -0.18 -15.32 -25.72
#